data_AF-A0A4R5E648-F1
#
_entry.id   AF-A0A4R5E648-F1
#
_cell.length_a   1.000
_cell.length_b   1.000
_cell.length_c   1.000
_cell.angle_alpha   90.00
_cell.angle_beta   90.00
_cell.angle_gamma   90.00
#
_symmetry.space_group_name_H-M   'P 1'
#
loop_
_entity.id
_entity.type
_entity.pdbx_description
1 polymer ?
#
loop_
_entity_poly.entity_id
_entity_poly.type
_entity_poly.pdbx_seq_one_letter_code
_entity_poly.pdbx_strand_id
1 'polypeptide(L)'
;MSDTNSPQDWNALAERVACHVDNYLSGLEAVARGDGGTHTIPLLLLEVSQVILAGAQLGASADVILPDNWEPEIGDDPDLDAVRQGLRDRLVALDEYVEVFDPYKDTEPTSYRLSDDLVDVASDLVHGLRHYQQDRPLEALWWWQYSYFNHWGNHAGAALRALHAFVANARLNVAPEAATA
;
A
#
# COMPACT_ATOMS: atom_id res chain seq x y z
N MET A 1 -7.96 -9.21 25.55
CA MET A 1 -8.83 -8.87 24.41
C MET A 1 -10.17 -8.45 24.96
N SER A 2 -10.32 -7.17 25.30
CA SER A 2 -11.59 -6.47 25.52
C SER A 2 -11.22 -5.05 25.94
N ASP A 3 -11.23 -4.16 24.95
CA ASP A 3 -11.82 -2.84 25.06
C ASP A 3 -12.34 -2.56 23.64
N THR A 4 -13.66 -2.61 23.46
CA THR A 4 -14.29 -2.19 22.22
C THR A 4 -13.98 -0.71 22.02
N ASN A 5 -13.31 -0.36 20.91
CA ASN A 5 -13.07 1.03 20.53
C ASN A 5 -14.37 1.84 20.61
N SER A 6 -14.31 3.00 21.28
CA SER A 6 -15.42 3.94 21.29
C SER A 6 -15.60 4.58 19.90
N PRO A 7 -16.75 5.21 19.61
CA PRO A 7 -16.92 5.96 18.37
C PRO A 7 -15.83 7.02 18.14
N GLN A 8 -15.32 7.62 19.22
CA GLN A 8 -14.23 8.59 19.13
C GLN A 8 -12.89 7.93 18.75
N ASP A 9 -12.62 6.73 19.27
CA ASP A 9 -11.42 5.97 18.91
C ASP A 9 -11.45 5.55 17.44
N TRP A 10 -12.62 5.13 16.94
CA TRP A 10 -12.81 4.81 15.52
C TRP A 10 -12.62 6.04 14.64
N ASN A 11 -13.21 7.18 14.97
CA ASN A 11 -13.01 8.40 14.20
C ASN A 11 -11.55 8.82 14.15
N ALA A 12 -10.84 8.74 15.29
CA ALA A 12 -9.42 9.04 15.35
C ALA A 12 -8.57 8.06 14.53
N LEU A 13 -8.93 6.77 14.49
CA LEU A 13 -8.27 5.79 13.63
C LEU A 13 -8.54 6.10 12.15
N ALA A 14 -9.79 6.35 11.79
CA ALA A 14 -10.19 6.67 10.42
C ALA A 14 -9.45 7.91 9.89
N GLU A 15 -9.35 8.98 10.69
CA GLU A 15 -8.61 10.19 10.33
C GLU A 15 -7.11 9.91 10.09
N ARG A 16 -6.47 9.10 10.94
CA ARG A 16 -5.06 8.74 10.74
C ARG A 16 -4.86 7.89 9.50
N VAL A 17 -5.72 6.90 9.27
CA VAL A 17 -5.65 6.03 8.07
C VAL A 17 -5.88 6.86 6.81
N ALA A 18 -6.91 7.72 6.80
CA ALA A 18 -7.19 8.63 5.69
C ALA A 18 -5.98 9.51 5.34
N CYS A 19 -5.29 10.07 6.33
CA CYS A 19 -4.08 10.85 6.12
C CYS A 19 -2.96 10.04 5.44
N HIS A 20 -2.73 8.80 5.88
CA HIS A 20 -1.74 7.92 5.24
C HIS A 20 -2.16 7.51 3.81
N VAL A 21 -3.46 7.29 3.59
CA VAL A 21 -4.01 6.99 2.26
C VAL A 21 -3.83 8.19 1.32
N ASP A 22 -4.19 9.40 1.74
CA ASP A 22 -4.03 10.62 0.93
C ASP A 22 -2.56 10.86 0.54
N ASN A 23 -1.62 10.66 1.49
CA ASN A 23 -0.19 10.76 1.21
C ASN A 23 0.24 9.74 0.16
N TYR A 24 -0.20 8.48 0.30
CA TYR A 24 0.14 7.41 -0.63
C TYR A 24 -0.35 7.69 -2.04
N LEU A 25 -1.63 8.04 -2.19
CA LEU A 25 -2.24 8.32 -3.49
C LEU A 25 -1.55 9.51 -4.16
N SER A 26 -1.38 10.61 -3.42
CA SER A 26 -0.72 11.82 -3.92
C SER A 26 0.74 11.56 -4.29
N GLY A 27 1.44 10.76 -3.49
CA GLY A 27 2.84 10.37 -3.72
C GLY A 27 3.01 9.48 -4.94
N LEU A 28 2.13 8.49 -5.12
CA LEU A 28 2.12 7.65 -6.32
C LEU A 28 1.88 8.47 -7.58
N GLU A 29 0.88 9.36 -7.58
CA GLU A 29 0.61 10.22 -8.72
C GLU A 29 1.80 11.13 -9.05
N ALA A 30 2.46 11.70 -8.04
CA ALA A 30 3.65 12.52 -8.24
C ALA A 30 4.80 11.72 -8.88
N VAL A 31 5.05 10.50 -8.37
CA VAL A 31 6.06 9.62 -8.96
C VAL A 31 5.68 9.23 -10.40
N ALA A 32 4.42 8.89 -10.66
CA ALA A 32 3.93 8.54 -11.98
C ALA A 32 4.13 9.68 -13.00
N ARG A 33 3.94 10.94 -12.59
CA ARG A 33 4.25 12.13 -13.40
C ARG A 33 5.74 12.39 -13.60
N GLY A 34 6.60 11.73 -12.82
CA GLY A 34 8.06 11.87 -12.89
C GLY A 34 8.64 12.84 -11.87
N ASP A 35 7.84 13.36 -10.93
CA ASP A 35 8.26 14.35 -9.94
C ASP A 35 9.34 13.79 -8.98
N GLY A 36 9.43 12.46 -8.87
CA GLY A 36 10.42 11.78 -8.02
C GLY A 36 11.86 11.81 -8.54
N GLY A 37 12.08 11.95 -9.85
CA GLY A 37 13.42 11.97 -10.45
C GLY A 37 14.34 10.83 -9.96
N THR A 38 15.52 11.19 -9.44
CA THR A 38 16.48 10.22 -8.86
C THR A 38 16.04 9.62 -7.53
N HIS A 39 14.97 10.15 -6.91
CA HIS A 39 14.44 9.71 -5.62
C HIS A 39 13.17 8.86 -5.76
N THR A 40 12.78 8.46 -6.98
CA THR A 40 11.60 7.63 -7.24
C THR A 40 11.50 6.42 -6.30
N ILE A 41 12.54 5.58 -6.22
CA ILE A 41 12.47 4.37 -5.39
C ILE A 41 12.43 4.68 -3.88
N PRO A 42 13.28 5.57 -3.32
CA PRO A 42 13.15 5.98 -1.93
C PRO A 42 11.80 6.61 -1.57
N LEU A 43 11.19 7.38 -2.46
CA LEU A 43 9.87 7.99 -2.25
C LEU A 43 8.78 6.91 -2.22
N LEU A 44 8.76 6.00 -3.20
CA LEU A 44 7.83 4.87 -3.19
C LEU A 44 7.98 4.02 -1.93
N LEU A 45 9.22 3.75 -1.48
CA LEU A 45 9.47 3.03 -0.24
C LEU A 45 8.88 3.75 0.97
N LEU A 46 9.00 5.08 1.03
CA LEU A 46 8.43 5.90 2.09
C LEU A 46 6.90 5.82 2.10
N GLU A 47 6.25 5.99 0.94
CA GLU A 47 4.79 5.96 0.85
C GLU A 47 4.23 4.58 1.22
N VAL A 48 4.82 3.49 0.69
CA VAL A 48 4.43 2.13 1.06
C VAL A 48 4.63 1.87 2.56
N SER A 49 5.71 2.38 3.16
CA SER A 49 5.95 2.24 4.60
C SER A 49 4.87 2.91 5.46
N GLN A 50 4.38 4.08 5.04
CA GLN A 50 3.30 4.79 5.74
C GLN A 50 1.98 4.01 5.67
N VAL A 51 1.64 3.45 4.52
CA VAL A 51 0.43 2.63 4.36
C VAL A 51 0.53 1.32 5.13
N ILE A 52 1.70 0.68 5.18
CA ILE A 52 1.91 -0.50 6.02
C ILE A 52 1.74 -0.17 7.50
N LEU A 53 2.17 1.01 7.97
CA LEU A 53 1.88 1.45 9.33
C LEU A 53 0.36 1.57 9.56
N ALA A 54 -0.38 2.15 8.62
CA ALA A 54 -1.84 2.20 8.69
C ALA A 54 -2.47 0.78 8.74
N GLY A 55 -1.99 -0.14 7.90
CA GLY A 55 -2.42 -1.54 7.88
C GLY A 55 -2.14 -2.27 9.18
N ALA A 56 -0.95 -2.05 9.76
CA ALA A 56 -0.61 -2.61 11.06
C ALA A 56 -1.52 -2.07 12.19
N GLN A 57 -1.91 -0.79 12.13
CA GLN A 57 -2.88 -0.21 13.07
C GLN A 57 -4.27 -0.83 12.92
N LEU A 58 -4.72 -1.05 11.67
CA LEU A 58 -5.98 -1.75 11.39
C LEU A 58 -5.95 -3.20 11.87
N GLY A 59 -4.84 -3.91 11.63
CA GLY A 59 -4.64 -5.29 12.07
C GLY A 59 -4.49 -5.48 13.57
N ALA A 60 -4.06 -4.44 14.30
CA ALA A 60 -4.01 -4.43 15.75
C ALA A 60 -5.33 -4.01 16.41
N SER A 61 -6.28 -3.48 15.63
CA SER A 61 -7.58 -3.06 16.11
C SER A 61 -8.56 -4.24 16.18
N ALA A 62 -9.65 -4.09 16.94
CA ALA A 62 -10.76 -5.04 16.86
C ALA A 62 -11.36 -5.07 15.45
N ASP A 63 -12.04 -6.18 15.10
CA ASP A 63 -12.77 -6.25 13.83
C ASP A 63 -13.80 -5.13 13.77
N VAL A 64 -13.77 -4.38 12.68
CA VAL A 64 -14.77 -3.35 12.38
C VAL A 64 -15.99 -4.07 11.82
N ILE A 65 -17.16 -3.82 12.42
CA ILE A 65 -18.41 -4.46 12.03
C ILE A 65 -19.42 -3.35 11.76
N LEU A 66 -19.95 -3.32 10.53
CA LEU A 66 -20.96 -2.36 10.13
C LEU A 66 -22.32 -2.68 10.76
N PRO A 67 -23.16 -1.66 11.03
CA PRO A 67 -24.58 -1.88 11.24
C PRO A 67 -25.16 -2.70 10.08
N ASP A 68 -25.92 -3.74 10.41
CA ASP A 68 -26.57 -4.64 9.44
C ASP A 68 -25.62 -5.46 8.53
N ASN A 69 -24.30 -5.49 8.81
CA ASN A 69 -23.29 -6.22 8.04
C ASN A 69 -23.31 -5.91 6.53
N TRP A 70 -23.62 -4.65 6.18
CA TRP A 70 -23.79 -4.24 4.79
C TRP A 70 -23.03 -2.95 4.51
N GLU A 71 -22.25 -2.95 3.42
CA GLU A 71 -21.60 -1.75 2.88
C GLU A 71 -22.55 -1.01 1.93
N PRO A 72 -22.87 0.28 2.19
CA PRO A 72 -23.68 1.07 1.27
C PRO A 72 -22.99 1.27 -0.09
N GLU A 73 -23.77 1.25 -1.17
CA GLU A 73 -23.23 1.50 -2.51
C GLU A 73 -22.61 2.91 -2.60
N ILE A 74 -21.40 2.97 -3.16
CA ILE A 74 -20.66 4.21 -3.39
C ILE A 74 -20.31 4.42 -4.87
N GLY A 75 -21.01 3.81 -5.82
CA GLY A 75 -20.75 3.99 -7.26
C GLY A 75 -19.32 3.61 -7.68
N ASP A 76 -18.99 3.81 -8.95
CA ASP A 76 -17.74 3.31 -9.53
C ASP A 76 -16.49 4.01 -8.98
N ASP A 77 -15.45 3.24 -8.72
CA ASP A 77 -14.13 3.74 -8.34
C ASP A 77 -13.43 4.42 -9.52
N PRO A 78 -12.56 5.41 -9.26
CA PRO A 78 -11.82 6.09 -10.32
C PRO A 78 -10.82 5.14 -10.99
N ASP A 79 -10.65 5.36 -12.29
CA ASP A 79 -9.66 4.63 -13.09
C ASP A 79 -8.23 5.12 -12.77
N LEU A 80 -7.36 4.19 -12.40
CA LEU A 80 -5.95 4.44 -12.06
C LEU A 80 -4.96 3.97 -13.15
N ASP A 81 -5.44 3.61 -14.34
CA ASP A 81 -4.61 3.14 -15.46
C ASP A 81 -3.50 4.12 -15.84
N ALA A 82 -3.78 5.43 -15.78
CA ALA A 82 -2.79 6.46 -16.07
C ALA A 82 -1.64 6.47 -15.03
N VAL A 83 -1.96 6.24 -13.75
CA VAL A 83 -0.96 6.11 -12.68
C VAL A 83 -0.13 4.86 -12.91
N ARG A 84 -0.78 3.72 -13.23
CA ARG A 84 -0.09 2.46 -13.52
C ARG A 84 0.90 2.61 -14.66
N GLN A 85 0.48 3.21 -15.77
CA GLN A 85 1.36 3.42 -16.92
C GLN A 85 2.52 4.37 -16.58
N GLY A 86 2.24 5.45 -15.84
CA GLY A 86 3.28 6.37 -15.40
C GLY A 86 4.33 5.68 -14.51
N LEU A 87 3.91 4.83 -13.57
CA LEU A 87 4.82 4.03 -12.74
C LEU A 87 5.66 3.06 -13.57
N ARG A 88 5.05 2.32 -14.50
CA ARG A 88 5.77 1.42 -15.43
C ARG A 88 6.88 2.14 -16.18
N ASP A 89 6.59 3.33 -16.70
CA ASP A 89 7.56 4.14 -17.44
C ASP A 89 8.70 4.67 -16.55
N ARG A 90 8.51 4.75 -15.22
CA ARG A 90 9.56 5.17 -14.28
C ARG A 90 10.36 4.00 -13.72
N LEU A 91 9.73 2.85 -13.50
CA LEU A 91 10.34 1.68 -12.88
C LEU A 91 11.14 0.86 -13.90
N VAL A 92 10.66 0.74 -15.14
CA VAL A 92 11.35 0.07 -16.25
C VAL A 92 11.88 -1.32 -15.84
N ALA A 93 13.19 -1.51 -15.76
CA ALA A 93 13.82 -2.78 -15.41
C ALA A 93 13.66 -3.16 -13.93
N LEU A 94 13.25 -2.21 -13.09
CA LEU A 94 13.00 -2.44 -11.66
C LEU A 94 11.54 -2.82 -11.38
N ASP A 95 10.68 -2.76 -12.40
CA ASP A 95 9.26 -3.01 -12.23
C ASP A 95 8.99 -4.47 -11.88
N GLU A 96 9.76 -5.41 -12.43
CA GLU A 96 9.59 -6.85 -12.21
C GLU A 96 10.40 -7.35 -11.01
N TYR A 97 9.76 -8.17 -10.17
CA TYR A 97 10.40 -8.83 -9.03
C TYR A 97 9.76 -10.19 -8.74
N VAL A 98 10.36 -10.95 -7.83
CA VAL A 98 9.83 -12.25 -7.37
C VAL A 98 9.52 -12.22 -5.88
N GLU A 99 8.41 -12.82 -5.50
CA GLU A 99 7.89 -12.87 -4.12
C GLU A 99 7.31 -14.25 -3.80
N VAL A 100 7.37 -14.62 -2.53
CA VAL A 100 6.57 -15.71 -1.96
C VAL A 100 5.31 -15.12 -1.34
N PHE A 101 4.15 -15.40 -1.94
CA PHE A 101 2.89 -14.75 -1.57
C PHE A 101 2.35 -15.19 -0.20
N ASP A 102 2.27 -16.51 0.07
CA ASP A 102 1.86 -17.05 1.38
C ASP A 102 2.99 -17.95 1.93
N PRO A 103 3.87 -17.42 2.81
CA PRO A 103 5.01 -18.18 3.30
C PRO A 103 4.64 -19.39 4.18
N TYR A 104 3.37 -19.59 4.51
CA TYR A 104 2.89 -20.72 5.30
C TYR A 104 2.17 -21.79 4.47
N LYS A 105 1.56 -21.42 3.34
CA LYS A 105 0.77 -22.35 2.51
C LYS A 105 1.28 -22.50 1.09
N ASP A 106 1.76 -21.42 0.49
CA ASP A 106 2.23 -21.39 -0.90
C ASP A 106 3.61 -20.73 -0.96
N THR A 107 4.63 -21.59 -0.91
CA THR A 107 6.03 -21.18 -0.84
C THR A 107 6.71 -21.08 -2.19
N GLU A 108 5.95 -21.22 -3.30
CA GLU A 108 6.50 -21.09 -4.65
C GLU A 108 6.72 -19.60 -5.02
N PRO A 109 7.93 -19.20 -5.44
CA PRO A 109 8.17 -17.83 -5.88
C PRO A 109 7.39 -17.51 -7.16
N THR A 110 6.63 -16.41 -7.13
CA THR A 110 5.84 -15.91 -8.26
C THR A 110 6.38 -14.57 -8.73
N SER A 111 6.25 -14.29 -10.02
CA SER A 111 6.67 -13.01 -10.62
C SER A 111 5.58 -11.97 -10.45
N TYR A 112 5.96 -10.77 -10.02
CA TYR A 112 5.09 -9.63 -9.78
C TYR A 112 5.64 -8.37 -10.44
N ARG A 113 4.81 -7.33 -10.49
CA ARG A 113 5.19 -6.00 -10.93
C ARG A 113 4.87 -4.95 -9.87
N LEU A 114 5.87 -4.16 -9.51
CA LEU A 114 5.72 -3.05 -8.56
C LEU A 114 4.63 -2.09 -9.00
N SER A 115 4.58 -1.71 -10.27
CA SER A 115 3.54 -0.81 -10.79
C SER A 115 2.13 -1.38 -10.64
N ASP A 116 1.96 -2.69 -10.76
CA ASP A 116 0.66 -3.36 -10.60
C ASP A 116 0.31 -3.39 -9.10
N ASP A 117 1.21 -3.88 -8.24
CA ASP A 117 0.97 -3.95 -6.79
C ASP A 117 0.69 -2.58 -6.16
N LEU A 118 1.43 -1.54 -6.56
CA LEU A 118 1.23 -0.19 -6.04
C LEU A 118 -0.14 0.38 -6.43
N VAL A 119 -0.61 0.09 -7.65
CA VAL A 119 -1.93 0.55 -8.09
C VAL A 119 -3.06 -0.30 -7.53
N ASP A 120 -2.85 -1.59 -7.33
CA ASP A 120 -3.82 -2.48 -6.69
C ASP A 120 -4.05 -2.06 -5.22
N VAL A 121 -2.98 -1.71 -4.50
CA VAL A 121 -3.08 -1.06 -3.18
C VAL A 121 -3.84 0.25 -3.28
N ALA A 122 -3.51 1.12 -4.24
CA ALA A 122 -4.19 2.40 -4.41
C ALA A 122 -5.70 2.25 -4.66
N SER A 123 -6.09 1.26 -5.47
CA SER A 123 -7.49 0.95 -5.78
C SER A 123 -8.29 0.60 -4.52
N ASP A 124 -7.77 -0.31 -3.70
CA ASP A 124 -8.44 -0.68 -2.44
C ASP A 124 -8.53 0.51 -1.47
N LEU A 125 -7.48 1.32 -1.38
CA LEU A 125 -7.45 2.45 -0.46
C LEU A 125 -8.40 3.58 -0.89
N VAL A 126 -8.48 3.85 -2.19
CA VAL A 126 -9.39 4.87 -2.75
C VAL A 126 -10.84 4.53 -2.41
N HIS A 127 -11.26 3.28 -2.53
CA HIS A 127 -12.63 2.89 -2.23
C HIS A 127 -13.03 3.27 -0.80
N GLY A 128 -12.20 2.91 0.19
CA GLY A 128 -12.44 3.30 1.59
C GLY A 128 -12.35 4.82 1.81
N LEU A 129 -11.44 5.51 1.11
CA LEU A 129 -11.32 6.98 1.19
C LEU A 129 -12.60 7.68 0.71
N ARG A 130 -13.25 7.14 -0.31
CA ARG A 130 -14.53 7.70 -0.82
C ARG A 130 -15.62 7.64 0.24
N HIS A 131 -15.71 6.55 1.02
CA HIS A 131 -16.62 6.49 2.18
C HIS A 131 -16.26 7.53 3.22
N TYR A 132 -14.97 7.64 3.57
CA TYR A 132 -14.50 8.63 4.55
C TYR A 132 -14.86 10.06 4.14
N GLN A 133 -14.70 10.41 2.86
CA GLN A 133 -15.04 11.71 2.28
C GLN A 133 -16.56 11.99 2.25
N GLN A 134 -17.41 10.98 2.43
CA GLN A 134 -18.86 11.12 2.55
C GLN A 134 -19.33 11.10 4.02
N ASP A 135 -18.45 11.39 4.97
CA ASP A 135 -18.69 11.34 6.41
C ASP A 135 -19.09 9.94 6.91
N ARG A 136 -18.56 8.88 6.28
CA ARG A 136 -18.79 7.45 6.63
C ARG A 136 -17.50 6.78 7.13
N PRO A 137 -16.96 7.18 8.29
CA PRO A 137 -15.66 6.70 8.76
C PRO A 137 -15.66 5.22 9.15
N LEU A 138 -16.80 4.66 9.56
CA LEU A 138 -16.88 3.25 9.95
C LEU A 138 -16.86 2.33 8.74
N GLU A 139 -17.57 2.71 7.66
CA GLU A 139 -17.56 2.06 6.35
C GLU A 139 -16.17 2.10 5.72
N ALA A 140 -15.50 3.25 5.79
CA ALA A 140 -14.11 3.39 5.36
C ALA A 140 -13.17 2.43 6.10
N LEU A 141 -13.26 2.40 7.44
CA LEU A 141 -12.46 1.50 8.27
C LEU A 141 -12.76 0.02 8.02
N TRP A 142 -14.04 -0.31 7.84
CA TRP A 142 -14.45 -1.66 7.51
C TRP A 142 -13.83 -2.10 6.19
N TRP A 143 -13.95 -1.28 5.14
CA TRP A 143 -13.38 -1.60 3.83
C TRP A 143 -11.86 -1.72 3.92
N TRP A 144 -11.17 -0.73 4.50
CA TRP A 144 -9.71 -0.74 4.63
C TRP A 144 -9.20 -1.94 5.43
N GLN A 145 -9.87 -2.32 6.53
CA GLN A 145 -9.46 -3.48 7.33
C GLN A 145 -9.74 -4.80 6.60
N TYR A 146 -10.91 -4.96 5.99
CA TYR A 146 -11.26 -6.15 5.23
C TYR A 146 -10.28 -6.36 4.06
N SER A 147 -10.08 -5.34 3.24
CA SER A 147 -9.17 -5.39 2.10
C SER A 147 -7.70 -5.52 2.52
N TYR A 148 -7.32 -5.05 3.71
CA TYR A 148 -5.96 -5.25 4.23
C TYR A 148 -5.64 -6.73 4.39
N PHE A 149 -6.55 -7.48 4.99
CA PHE A 149 -6.37 -8.91 5.23
C PHE A 149 -6.52 -9.76 3.98
N ASN A 150 -7.32 -9.31 3.01
CA ASN A 150 -7.66 -10.12 1.84
C ASN A 150 -6.86 -9.76 0.58
N HIS A 151 -6.30 -8.55 0.50
CA HIS A 151 -5.72 -8.03 -0.74
C HIS A 151 -4.57 -7.04 -0.51
N TRP A 152 -4.82 -5.73 -0.35
CA TRP A 152 -3.75 -4.72 -0.35
C TRP A 152 -2.63 -4.93 0.66
N GLY A 153 -2.88 -5.59 1.80
CA GLY A 153 -1.83 -5.88 2.78
C GLY A 153 -0.72 -6.77 2.23
N ASN A 154 -1.07 -7.76 1.41
CA ASN A 154 -0.11 -8.65 0.77
C ASN A 154 0.69 -7.90 -0.31
N HIS A 155 -0.01 -7.16 -1.19
CA HIS A 155 0.62 -6.37 -2.25
C HIS A 155 1.56 -5.29 -1.68
N ALA A 156 1.12 -4.56 -0.65
CA ALA A 156 1.94 -3.57 0.02
C ALA A 156 3.19 -4.21 0.67
N GLY A 157 3.02 -5.35 1.36
CA GLY A 157 4.13 -6.07 1.98
C GLY A 157 5.18 -6.55 0.96
N ALA A 158 4.72 -7.09 -0.15
CA ALA A 158 5.58 -7.53 -1.25
C ALA A 158 6.35 -6.37 -1.89
N ALA A 159 5.62 -5.28 -2.21
CA ALA A 159 6.21 -4.06 -2.73
C ALA A 159 7.24 -3.45 -1.75
N LEU A 160 6.95 -3.41 -0.45
CA LEU A 160 7.88 -2.92 0.58
C LEU A 160 9.18 -3.72 0.55
N ARG A 161 9.10 -5.06 0.53
CA ARG A 161 10.28 -5.92 0.53
C ARG A 161 11.13 -5.68 -0.73
N ALA A 162 10.49 -5.60 -1.90
CA ALA A 162 11.17 -5.35 -3.17
C ALA A 162 11.86 -3.97 -3.20
N LEU A 163 11.14 -2.90 -2.83
CA LEU A 163 11.68 -1.54 -2.77
C LEU A 163 12.82 -1.43 -1.76
N HIS A 164 12.67 -2.02 -0.57
CA HIS A 164 13.72 -2.03 0.45
C HIS A 164 14.96 -2.77 -0.03
N ALA A 165 14.80 -3.96 -0.65
CA ALA A 165 15.91 -4.72 -1.20
C ALA A 165 16.69 -3.92 -2.25
N PHE A 166 15.98 -3.19 -3.12
CA PHE A 166 16.62 -2.32 -4.10
C PHE A 166 17.44 -1.19 -3.44
N VAL A 167 16.85 -0.46 -2.50
CA VAL A 167 17.55 0.64 -1.80
C VAL A 167 18.77 0.11 -1.02
N ALA A 168 18.63 -1.03 -0.36
CA ALA A 168 19.72 -1.67 0.37
C ALA A 168 20.86 -2.06 -0.59
N ASN A 169 20.55 -2.74 -1.70
CA ASN A 169 21.54 -3.15 -2.69
C ASN A 169 22.27 -1.92 -3.29
N ALA A 170 21.53 -0.86 -3.64
CA ALA A 170 22.13 0.35 -4.18
C ALA A 170 23.10 1.05 -3.21
N ARG A 171 22.88 0.93 -1.89
CA ARG A 171 23.73 1.54 -0.85
C ARG A 171 24.87 0.66 -0.36
N LEU A 172 24.67 -0.66 -0.39
CA LEU A 172 25.60 -1.64 0.18
C LEU A 172 26.49 -2.32 -0.87
N ASN A 173 26.16 -2.22 -2.16
CA ASN A 173 27.02 -2.74 -3.22
C ASN A 173 28.30 -1.90 -3.33
N VAL A 174 29.33 -2.32 -2.60
CA VAL A 174 30.72 -1.88 -2.79
C VAL A 174 31.30 -2.65 -3.98
N ALA A 175 31.99 -1.96 -4.89
CA ALA A 175 32.74 -2.65 -5.95
C ALA A 175 33.71 -3.67 -5.33
N PRO A 176 33.85 -4.88 -5.91
CA PRO A 176 34.82 -5.85 -5.41
C PRO A 176 36.21 -5.21 -5.38
N GLU A 177 36.93 -5.38 -4.27
CA GLU A 177 38.32 -4.92 -4.14
C GLU A 177 39.12 -5.54 -5.28
N ALA A 178 39.73 -4.69 -6.12
CA ALA A 178 40.55 -5.15 -7.23
C ALA A 178 41.68 -6.00 -6.64
N ALA A 179 41.64 -7.31 -6.89
CA ALA A 179 42.67 -8.23 -6.45
C ALA A 179 44.02 -7.71 -6.96
N THR A 180 44.86 -7.23 -6.05
CA THR A 180 46.24 -6.87 -6.35
C THR A 180 46.96 -8.14 -6.77
N ALA A 181 47.35 -8.21 -8.04
CA ALA A 181 48.16 -9.27 -8.63
C ALA A 181 49.57 -9.34 -7.99
#